data_AF-A0A7C1FXY2-F1
#
_entry.id   AF-A0A7C1FXY2-F1
#
_cell.length_a   1.000
_cell.length_b   1.000
_cell.length_c   1.000
_cell.angle_alpha   90.00
_cell.angle_beta   90.00
_cell.angle_gamma   90.00
#
_symmetry.space_group_name_H-M   'P 1'
#
loop_
_entity.id
_entity.type
_entity.pdbx_description
1 polymer ?
#
loop_
_entity_poly.entity_id
_entity_poly.type
_entity_poly.pdbx_seq_one_letter_code
_entity_poly.pdbx_strand_id
1 'polypeptide(L)'
;MGWFRTTVIVLAGLALLLLCLSGAVLLARHFRPLVNRQSTPQETLPALIEELRSAASFEERVAAGRAIIANGPQALAAALDAVCQVTAADGQPVIAPQVLQALTAAASDSAAALGEGLCADKVNVRIAAAMVLRQLGKKARPALDALAKAASDENRWVRWSAAEAIGGVGPDAASVVDRLLPLLDHEDRFTRRRVAAALGRIGPGAASAAPRLAKAQKEDHDPAVRQAAAAALYLVNLESLSAAAASEASPEVQKLL
;
A
#
# COMPACT_ATOMS: atom_id res chain seq x y z
N MET A 1 32.69 -69.98 -1.25
CA MET A 1 32.28 -68.74 -1.96
C MET A 1 31.26 -67.88 -1.18
N GLY A 2 31.30 -67.85 0.16
CA GLY A 2 30.30 -67.12 0.98
C GLY A 2 30.73 -65.75 1.51
N TRP A 3 32.04 -65.51 1.66
CA TRP A 3 32.57 -64.32 2.34
C TRP A 3 32.55 -63.03 1.49
N PHE A 4 32.64 -63.15 0.16
CA PHE A 4 32.59 -61.99 -0.73
C PHE A 4 31.17 -61.41 -0.87
N ARG A 5 30.11 -62.22 -0.74
CA ARG A 5 28.72 -61.75 -0.92
C ARG A 5 28.21 -60.95 0.27
N THR A 6 28.56 -61.34 1.50
CA THR A 6 28.16 -60.61 2.72
C THR A 6 28.82 -59.24 2.82
N THR A 7 30.11 -59.16 2.48
CA THR A 7 30.87 -57.89 2.57
C THR A 7 30.36 -56.84 1.58
N VAL A 8 30.01 -57.25 0.35
CA VAL A 8 29.45 -56.35 -0.67
C VAL A 8 28.05 -55.83 -0.28
N ILE A 9 27.21 -56.68 0.33
CA ILE A 9 25.87 -56.28 0.79
C ILE A 9 25.95 -55.28 1.95
N VAL A 10 26.87 -55.49 2.90
CA VAL A 10 27.06 -54.57 4.04
C VAL A 10 27.58 -53.21 3.57
N LEU A 11 28.54 -53.19 2.63
CA LEU A 11 29.08 -51.94 2.07
C LEU A 11 28.05 -51.18 1.23
N ALA A 12 27.22 -51.88 0.45
CA ALA A 12 26.14 -51.25 -0.32
C ALA A 12 25.04 -50.67 0.60
N GLY A 13 24.70 -51.37 1.68
CA GLY A 13 23.77 -50.87 2.70
C GLY A 13 24.29 -49.61 3.40
N LEU A 14 25.58 -49.58 3.75
CA LEU A 14 26.20 -48.41 4.40
C LEU A 14 26.26 -47.19 3.47
N ALA A 15 26.53 -47.40 2.18
CA ALA A 15 26.56 -46.34 1.16
C ALA A 15 25.17 -45.72 0.92
N LEU A 16 24.10 -46.54 0.88
CA LEU A 16 22.73 -46.03 0.77
C LEU A 16 22.33 -45.22 2.01
N LEU A 17 22.73 -45.66 3.20
CA LEU A 17 22.43 -44.98 4.47
C LEU A 17 23.14 -43.61 4.54
N LEU A 18 24.39 -43.53 4.06
CA LEU A 18 25.13 -42.27 3.95
C LEU A 18 24.56 -41.32 2.88
N LEU A 19 24.05 -41.84 1.76
CA LEU A 19 23.33 -41.05 0.74
C LEU A 19 21.99 -40.52 1.27
N CYS A 20 21.25 -41.30 2.06
CA CYS A 20 20.05 -40.83 2.74
C CYS A 20 20.35 -39.79 3.82
N LEU A 21 21.41 -39.98 4.61
CA LEU A 21 21.84 -39.02 5.64
C LEU A 21 22.32 -37.70 5.03
N SER A 22 23.08 -37.74 3.92
CA SER A 22 23.51 -36.54 3.20
C SER A 22 22.35 -35.81 2.53
N GLY A 23 21.40 -36.56 1.92
CA GLY A 23 20.16 -36.01 1.39
C GLY A 23 19.30 -35.36 2.47
N ALA A 24 19.15 -36.01 3.64
CA ALA A 24 18.43 -35.47 4.79
C ALA A 24 19.13 -34.25 5.41
N VAL A 25 20.47 -34.18 5.41
CA VAL A 25 21.24 -33.00 5.87
C VAL A 25 21.13 -31.84 4.87
N LEU A 26 21.10 -32.11 3.56
CA LEU A 26 20.87 -31.10 2.52
C LEU A 26 19.44 -30.57 2.58
N LEU A 27 18.44 -31.44 2.71
CA LEU A 27 17.05 -31.06 2.96
C LEU A 27 16.92 -30.29 4.29
N ALA A 28 17.53 -30.76 5.37
CA ALA A 28 17.50 -30.07 6.66
C ALA A 28 18.26 -28.73 6.63
N ARG A 29 19.25 -28.54 5.75
CA ARG A 29 19.90 -27.23 5.51
C ARG A 29 19.03 -26.30 4.66
N HIS A 30 18.31 -26.83 3.69
CA HIS A 30 17.42 -26.06 2.82
C HIS A 30 16.10 -25.68 3.52
N PHE A 31 15.60 -26.53 4.42
CA PHE A 31 14.38 -26.32 5.20
C PHE A 31 14.64 -25.84 6.65
N ARG A 32 15.89 -25.80 7.12
CA ARG A 32 16.25 -25.17 8.41
C ARG A 32 15.71 -23.75 8.59
N PRO A 33 15.72 -22.86 7.58
CA PRO A 33 15.15 -21.53 7.75
C PRO A 33 13.62 -21.52 7.86
N LEU A 34 12.93 -22.61 7.52
CA LEU A 34 11.47 -22.70 7.52
C LEU A 34 10.88 -23.30 8.81
N VAL A 35 11.62 -24.18 9.49
CA VAL A 35 11.09 -24.94 10.64
C VAL A 35 11.49 -24.34 12.00
N ASN A 36 12.53 -23.50 12.07
CA ASN A 36 13.09 -23.04 13.36
C ASN A 36 13.11 -21.50 13.52
N ARG A 37 12.03 -20.81 13.13
CA ARG A 37 11.79 -19.39 13.44
C ARG A 37 11.02 -19.16 14.76
N GLN A 38 10.81 -20.20 15.58
CA GLN A 38 10.26 -20.04 16.93
C GLN A 38 11.41 -19.96 17.94
N SER A 39 12.15 -18.85 17.90
CA SER A 39 13.04 -18.29 18.95
C SER A 39 14.05 -17.34 18.28
N THR A 40 13.59 -16.25 17.66
CA THR A 40 14.51 -15.15 17.36
C THR A 40 14.95 -14.54 18.70
N PRO A 41 16.26 -14.35 18.96
CA PRO A 41 16.70 -13.37 19.95
C PRO A 41 15.97 -12.06 19.65
N GLN A 42 15.53 -11.31 20.66
CA GLN A 42 14.80 -10.05 20.48
C GLN A 42 15.58 -9.14 19.52
N GLU A 43 15.22 -9.16 18.23
CA GLU A 43 15.94 -8.43 17.19
C GLU A 43 15.76 -6.94 17.46
N THR A 44 16.86 -6.26 17.74
CA THR A 44 16.82 -4.83 18.05
C THR A 44 16.25 -4.05 16.87
N LEU A 45 15.52 -2.97 17.15
CA LEU A 45 14.94 -2.12 16.09
C LEU A 45 15.95 -1.68 15.01
N PRO A 46 17.21 -1.29 15.32
CA PRO A 46 18.21 -1.00 14.29
C PRO A 46 18.52 -2.20 13.37
N ALA A 47 18.59 -3.41 13.92
CA ALA A 47 18.82 -4.63 13.13
C ALA A 47 17.65 -4.92 12.20
N LEU A 48 16.41 -4.77 12.69
CA LEU A 48 15.20 -4.94 11.86
C LEU A 48 15.12 -3.90 10.74
N ILE A 49 15.51 -2.65 11.01
CA ILE A 49 15.57 -1.59 9.99
C ILE A 49 16.64 -1.92 8.95
N GLU A 50 17.79 -2.43 9.36
CA GLU A 50 18.85 -2.83 8.44
C GLU A 50 18.40 -4.02 7.58
N GLU A 51 17.82 -5.06 8.17
CA GLU A 51 17.26 -6.20 7.44
C GLU A 51 16.20 -5.75 6.44
N LEU A 52 15.29 -4.86 6.84
CA LEU A 52 14.30 -4.27 5.94
C LEU A 52 14.95 -3.60 4.72
N ARG A 53 16.13 -2.97 4.87
CA ARG A 53 16.86 -2.29 3.78
C ARG A 53 17.73 -3.19 2.93
N SER A 54 18.45 -4.14 3.53
CA SER A 54 19.52 -4.88 2.85
C SER A 54 19.24 -6.36 2.64
N ALA A 55 18.15 -6.91 3.20
CA ALA A 55 17.84 -8.33 3.04
C ALA A 55 17.76 -8.75 1.57
N ALA A 56 18.30 -9.94 1.28
CA ALA A 56 18.44 -10.45 -0.06
C ALA A 56 17.10 -10.89 -0.67
N SER A 57 16.18 -11.38 0.18
CA SER A 57 14.87 -11.85 -0.25
C SER A 57 13.74 -10.90 0.16
N PHE A 58 12.66 -10.92 -0.63
CA PHE A 58 11.44 -10.20 -0.29
C PHE A 58 10.83 -10.68 1.04
N GLU A 59 10.85 -11.99 1.30
CA GLU A 59 10.25 -12.60 2.49
C GLU A 59 10.96 -12.20 3.79
N GLU A 60 12.28 -12.05 3.77
CA GLU A 60 13.06 -11.51 4.90
C GLU A 60 12.65 -10.06 5.19
N ARG A 61 12.53 -9.22 4.16
CA ARG A 61 12.07 -7.83 4.34
C ARG A 61 10.66 -7.76 4.90
N VAL A 62 9.75 -8.62 4.45
CA VAL A 62 8.38 -8.70 4.95
C VAL A 62 8.38 -9.16 6.42
N ALA A 63 9.20 -10.15 6.77
CA ALA A 63 9.34 -10.60 8.15
C ALA A 63 9.86 -9.49 9.07
N ALA A 64 10.90 -8.76 8.65
CA ALA A 64 11.41 -7.60 9.38
C ALA A 64 10.33 -6.51 9.53
N GLY A 65 9.60 -6.21 8.46
CA GLY A 65 8.49 -5.26 8.48
C GLY A 65 7.39 -5.66 9.47
N ARG A 66 7.00 -6.94 9.50
CA ARG A 66 6.01 -7.46 10.46
C ARG A 66 6.51 -7.39 11.90
N ALA A 67 7.77 -7.72 12.12
CA ALA A 67 8.39 -7.59 13.45
C ALA A 67 8.41 -6.13 13.92
N ILE A 68 8.75 -5.18 13.04
CA ILE A 68 8.70 -3.74 13.35
C ILE A 68 7.28 -3.32 13.76
N ILE A 69 6.26 -3.72 13.00
CA ILE A 69 4.86 -3.40 13.29
C ILE A 69 4.42 -4.01 14.63
N ALA A 70 4.84 -5.25 14.93
CA ALA A 70 4.54 -5.92 16.19
C ALA A 70 5.19 -5.24 17.41
N ASN A 71 6.30 -4.52 17.21
CA ASN A 71 6.95 -3.69 18.25
C ASN A 71 6.23 -2.35 18.48
N GLY A 72 5.13 -2.08 17.78
CA GLY A 72 4.24 -0.95 18.05
C GLY A 72 4.50 0.29 17.18
N PRO A 73 3.66 1.33 17.34
CA PRO A 73 3.65 2.48 16.45
C PRO A 73 4.93 3.32 16.51
N GLN A 74 5.62 3.37 17.66
CA GLN A 74 6.90 4.09 17.76
C GLN A 74 8.01 3.40 16.93
N ALA A 75 8.06 2.06 16.96
CA ALA A 75 9.01 1.29 16.15
C ALA A 75 8.72 1.45 14.66
N LEU A 76 7.43 1.39 14.28
CA LEU A 76 6.99 1.66 12.91
C LEU A 76 7.38 3.07 12.46
N ALA A 77 7.13 4.10 13.27
CA ALA A 77 7.50 5.47 12.95
C ALA A 77 9.01 5.63 12.76
N ALA A 78 9.83 5.04 13.65
CA ALA A 78 11.28 5.08 13.51
C ALA A 78 11.77 4.35 12.24
N ALA A 79 11.17 3.22 11.88
CA ALA A 79 11.50 2.52 10.64
C ALA A 79 11.11 3.34 9.41
N LEU A 80 9.91 3.93 9.38
CA LEU A 80 9.43 4.80 8.31
C LEU A 80 10.34 6.03 8.11
N ASP A 81 10.76 6.66 9.21
CA ASP A 81 11.72 7.77 9.19
C ASP A 81 13.05 7.34 8.58
N ALA A 82 13.53 6.16 8.99
CA ALA A 82 14.82 5.67 8.58
C ALA A 82 14.82 5.33 7.06
N VAL A 83 13.78 4.67 6.55
CA VAL A 83 13.73 4.21 5.15
C VAL A 83 13.33 5.29 4.14
N CYS A 84 12.76 6.40 4.61
CA CYS A 84 12.37 7.52 3.75
C CYS A 84 13.37 8.66 3.85
N GLN A 85 14.06 8.92 2.75
CA GLN A 85 14.96 10.06 2.62
C GLN A 85 14.29 11.13 1.77
N VAL A 86 14.48 12.41 2.11
CA VAL A 86 13.99 13.53 1.31
C VAL A 86 15.20 14.24 0.69
N THR A 87 15.21 14.35 -0.63
CA THR A 87 16.33 14.97 -1.38
C THR A 87 16.39 16.48 -1.10
N ALA A 88 17.60 17.04 -1.00
CA ALA A 88 17.79 18.46 -0.71
C ALA A 88 17.35 19.41 -1.85
N ALA A 89 17.37 18.94 -3.11
CA ALA A 89 17.19 19.80 -4.28
C ALA A 89 15.72 20.17 -4.53
N ASP A 90 14.81 19.22 -4.37
CA ASP A 90 13.39 19.41 -4.65
C ASP A 90 12.48 18.83 -3.55
N GLY A 91 13.04 18.21 -2.51
CA GLY A 91 12.27 17.58 -1.46
C GLY A 91 11.56 16.31 -1.93
N GLN A 92 12.02 15.63 -2.98
CA GLN A 92 11.47 14.35 -3.42
C GLN A 92 11.73 13.25 -2.38
N PRO A 93 10.70 12.50 -1.97
CA PRO A 93 10.88 11.35 -1.11
C PRO A 93 11.42 10.17 -1.90
N VAL A 94 12.47 9.56 -1.36
CA VAL A 94 13.12 8.37 -1.89
C VAL A 94 12.94 7.25 -0.87
N ILE A 95 12.21 6.22 -1.28
CA ILE A 95 12.10 4.93 -0.60
C ILE A 95 12.41 3.87 -1.65
N ALA A 96 13.31 2.95 -1.34
CA ALA A 96 13.63 1.86 -2.25
C ALA A 96 12.35 1.06 -2.58
N PRO A 97 12.05 0.78 -3.87
CA PRO A 97 10.80 0.12 -4.26
C PRO A 97 10.58 -1.22 -3.54
N GLN A 98 11.64 -1.99 -3.30
CA GLN A 98 11.58 -3.28 -2.61
C GLN A 98 11.21 -3.12 -1.13
N VAL A 99 11.72 -2.07 -0.48
CA VAL A 99 11.37 -1.73 0.91
C VAL A 99 9.91 -1.33 1.00
N LEU A 100 9.45 -0.49 0.09
CA LEU A 100 8.06 -0.03 0.05
C LEU A 100 7.08 -1.19 -0.20
N GLN A 101 7.41 -2.09 -1.13
CA GLN A 101 6.63 -3.30 -1.40
C GLN A 101 6.59 -4.22 -0.17
N ALA A 102 7.72 -4.44 0.49
CA ALA A 102 7.80 -5.28 1.68
C ALA A 102 7.01 -4.70 2.85
N LEU A 103 7.13 -3.40 3.12
CA LEU A 103 6.32 -2.71 4.14
C LEU A 103 4.83 -2.76 3.83
N THR A 104 4.45 -2.63 2.56
CA THR A 104 3.05 -2.77 2.13
C THR A 104 2.51 -4.17 2.40
N ALA A 105 3.29 -5.21 2.06
CA ALA A 105 2.91 -6.59 2.34
C ALA A 105 2.90 -6.92 3.85
N ALA A 106 3.80 -6.31 4.62
CA ALA A 106 3.86 -6.46 6.07
C ALA A 106 2.69 -5.77 6.78
N ALA A 107 2.28 -4.59 6.30
CA ALA A 107 1.27 -3.74 6.93
C ALA A 107 -0.16 -3.96 6.40
N SER A 108 -0.41 -5.04 5.66
CA SER A 108 -1.71 -5.26 5.02
C SER A 108 -2.88 -5.27 6.00
N ASP A 109 -2.63 -5.68 7.23
CA ASP A 109 -3.63 -5.82 8.29
C ASP A 109 -3.42 -4.76 9.40
N SER A 110 -2.58 -3.75 9.14
CA SER A 110 -2.17 -2.73 10.12
C SER A 110 -2.30 -1.31 9.57
N ALA A 111 -3.26 -1.09 8.66
CA ALA A 111 -3.52 0.23 8.08
C ALA A 111 -3.81 1.32 9.13
N ALA A 112 -4.49 0.97 10.23
CA ALA A 112 -4.76 1.92 11.31
C ALA A 112 -3.46 2.45 11.97
N ALA A 113 -2.47 1.57 12.19
CA ALA A 113 -1.17 1.95 12.75
C ALA A 113 -0.37 2.85 11.79
N LEU A 114 -0.49 2.62 10.47
CA LEU A 114 0.05 3.56 9.47
C LEU A 114 -0.67 4.91 9.50
N GLY A 115 -1.96 4.93 9.86
CA GLY A 115 -2.72 6.17 10.07
C GLY A 115 -2.15 7.04 11.19
N GLU A 116 -1.59 6.45 12.25
CA GLU A 116 -0.87 7.19 13.29
C GLU A 116 0.41 7.85 12.72
N GLY A 117 1.12 7.14 11.83
CA GLY A 117 2.29 7.67 11.13
C GLY A 117 2.00 8.91 10.29
N LEU A 118 0.78 9.08 9.78
CA LEU A 118 0.35 10.30 9.08
C LEU A 118 0.28 11.53 9.99
N CYS A 119 0.23 11.36 11.31
CA CYS A 119 0.18 12.44 12.29
C CYS A 119 1.55 12.73 12.94
N ALA A 120 2.62 12.10 12.47
CA ALA A 120 3.95 12.26 13.04
C ALA A 120 4.57 13.65 12.77
N ASP A 121 5.37 14.15 13.72
CA ASP A 121 6.08 15.43 13.58
C ASP A 121 7.05 15.43 12.39
N LYS A 122 7.73 14.29 12.16
CA LYS A 122 8.70 14.13 11.09
C LYS A 122 8.00 13.93 9.75
N VAL A 123 8.31 14.81 8.80
CA VAL A 123 7.75 14.77 7.43
C VAL A 123 8.06 13.46 6.70
N ASN A 124 9.24 12.87 6.91
CA ASN A 124 9.64 11.59 6.31
C ASN A 124 8.69 10.46 6.71
N VAL A 125 8.29 10.42 8.00
CA VAL A 125 7.35 9.42 8.52
C VAL A 125 5.99 9.59 7.88
N ARG A 126 5.47 10.82 7.81
CA ARG A 126 4.17 11.11 7.18
C ARG A 126 4.15 10.72 5.71
N ILE A 127 5.22 11.03 4.98
CA ILE A 127 5.34 10.69 3.55
C ILE A 127 5.36 9.17 3.38
N ALA A 128 6.22 8.46 4.13
CA ALA A 128 6.34 7.02 4.02
C ALA A 128 5.02 6.31 4.38
N ALA A 129 4.36 6.73 5.46
CA ALA A 129 3.05 6.21 5.85
C ALA A 129 2.01 6.41 4.73
N ALA A 130 1.92 7.61 4.15
CA ALA A 130 1.01 7.89 3.05
C ALA A 130 1.32 7.05 1.79
N MET A 131 2.61 6.85 1.48
CA MET A 131 3.04 6.02 0.34
C MET A 131 2.68 4.55 0.53
N VAL A 132 2.84 3.99 1.74
CA VAL A 132 2.44 2.62 2.06
C VAL A 132 0.92 2.47 1.99
N LEU A 133 0.17 3.37 2.64
CA LEU A 133 -1.30 3.38 2.61
C LEU A 133 -1.83 3.47 1.18
N ARG A 134 -1.18 4.24 0.32
CA ARG A 134 -1.53 4.31 -1.10
C ARG A 134 -1.40 2.96 -1.82
N GLN A 135 -0.36 2.17 -1.53
CA GLN A 135 -0.18 0.85 -2.14
C GLN A 135 -1.14 -0.20 -1.58
N LEU A 136 -1.66 -0.01 -0.37
CA LEU A 136 -2.66 -0.90 0.23
C LEU A 136 -4.03 -0.85 -0.46
N GLY A 137 -4.36 0.24 -1.17
CA GLY A 137 -5.64 0.40 -1.85
C GLY A 137 -6.82 0.26 -0.87
N LYS A 138 -7.77 -0.64 -1.16
CA LYS A 138 -8.94 -0.92 -0.29
C LYS A 138 -8.58 -1.23 1.16
N LYS A 139 -7.42 -1.88 1.40
CA LYS A 139 -6.97 -2.21 2.74
C LYS A 139 -6.61 -0.99 3.59
N ALA A 140 -6.45 0.19 2.97
CA ALA A 140 -6.23 1.45 3.68
C ALA A 140 -7.50 2.05 4.32
N ARG A 141 -8.68 1.44 4.12
CA ARG A 141 -9.96 1.89 4.70
C ARG A 141 -9.90 2.24 6.19
N PRO A 142 -9.23 1.47 7.07
CA PRO A 142 -9.13 1.82 8.50
C PRO A 142 -8.40 3.14 8.79
N ALA A 143 -7.65 3.69 7.83
CA ALA A 143 -6.91 4.95 7.97
C ALA A 143 -7.61 6.15 7.31
N LEU A 144 -8.86 6.03 6.85
CA LEU A 144 -9.52 7.07 6.05
C LEU A 144 -9.56 8.45 6.71
N ASP A 145 -9.85 8.53 8.01
CA ASP A 145 -9.89 9.83 8.71
C ASP A 145 -8.51 10.49 8.79
N ALA A 146 -7.47 9.70 9.06
CA ALA A 146 -6.09 10.17 9.08
C ALA A 146 -5.62 10.58 7.68
N LEU A 147 -5.98 9.81 6.65
CA LEU A 147 -5.72 10.15 5.24
C LEU A 147 -6.42 11.44 4.83
N ALA A 148 -7.68 11.64 5.24
CA ALA A 148 -8.41 12.86 4.92
C ALA A 148 -7.79 14.10 5.57
N LYS A 149 -7.26 13.98 6.79
CA LYS A 149 -6.45 15.04 7.42
C LYS A 149 -5.15 15.27 6.64
N ALA A 150 -4.43 14.20 6.29
CA ALA A 150 -3.17 14.25 5.55
C ALA A 150 -3.32 14.78 4.10
N ALA A 151 -4.51 14.71 3.51
CA ALA A 151 -4.79 15.33 2.21
C ALA A 151 -4.63 16.87 2.24
N SER A 152 -4.67 17.48 3.43
CA SER A 152 -4.44 18.91 3.66
C SER A 152 -3.10 19.22 4.34
N ASP A 153 -2.16 18.26 4.38
CA ASP A 153 -0.82 18.44 4.98
C ASP A 153 -0.05 19.61 4.33
N GLU A 154 0.84 20.27 5.07
CA GLU A 154 1.71 21.32 4.52
C GLU A 154 2.65 20.78 3.43
N ASN A 155 3.09 19.52 3.56
CA ASN A 155 3.98 18.87 2.63
C ASN A 155 3.20 18.29 1.45
N ARG A 156 3.54 18.75 0.25
CA ARG A 156 2.85 18.34 -0.98
C ARG A 156 2.89 16.83 -1.23
N TRP A 157 3.95 16.12 -0.86
CA TRP A 157 4.06 14.68 -1.09
C TRP A 157 3.14 13.87 -0.18
N VAL A 158 2.93 14.35 1.05
CA VAL A 158 1.93 13.80 1.97
C VAL A 158 0.53 14.02 1.37
N ARG A 159 0.20 15.26 0.98
CA ARG A 159 -1.11 15.58 0.36
C ARG A 159 -1.41 14.71 -0.85
N TRP A 160 -0.45 14.62 -1.77
CA TRP A 160 -0.59 13.88 -3.01
C TRP A 160 -0.80 12.39 -2.77
N SER A 161 0.03 11.80 -1.90
CA SER A 161 -0.06 10.38 -1.57
C SER A 161 -1.35 10.06 -0.82
N ALA A 162 -1.79 10.95 0.08
CA ALA A 162 -3.04 10.80 0.81
C ALA A 162 -4.26 10.85 -0.11
N ALA A 163 -4.33 11.82 -1.03
CA ALA A 163 -5.41 11.88 -2.02
C ALA A 163 -5.43 10.63 -2.93
N GLU A 164 -4.26 10.16 -3.38
CA GLU A 164 -4.16 8.93 -4.16
C GLU A 164 -4.59 7.69 -3.35
N ALA A 165 -4.23 7.60 -2.07
CA ALA A 165 -4.64 6.52 -1.18
C ALA A 165 -6.15 6.51 -0.96
N ILE A 166 -6.77 7.67 -0.72
CA ILE A 166 -8.23 7.79 -0.58
C ILE A 166 -8.93 7.31 -1.85
N GLY A 167 -8.43 7.73 -3.03
CA GLY A 167 -8.95 7.21 -4.31
C GLY A 167 -8.71 5.72 -4.51
N GLY A 168 -7.63 5.16 -3.95
CA GLY A 168 -7.33 3.72 -3.97
C GLY A 168 -8.22 2.89 -3.05
N VAL A 169 -8.79 3.49 -2.00
CA VAL A 169 -9.85 2.87 -1.20
C VAL A 169 -11.15 2.77 -2.01
N GLY A 170 -11.41 3.73 -2.88
CA GLY A 170 -12.53 3.70 -3.82
C GLY A 170 -13.87 4.04 -3.15
N PRO A 171 -14.98 3.35 -3.49
CA PRO A 171 -16.33 3.68 -2.97
C PRO A 171 -16.44 3.70 -1.45
N ASP A 172 -15.64 2.90 -0.74
CA ASP A 172 -15.61 2.85 0.73
C ASP A 172 -15.11 4.16 1.37
N ALA A 173 -14.56 5.09 0.58
CA ALA A 173 -14.10 6.40 1.05
C ALA A 173 -15.16 7.51 0.92
N ALA A 174 -16.42 7.18 0.64
CA ALA A 174 -17.52 8.15 0.55
C ALA A 174 -17.65 9.03 1.81
N SER A 175 -17.35 8.48 3.01
CA SER A 175 -17.45 9.20 4.28
C SER A 175 -16.50 10.40 4.43
N VAL A 176 -15.46 10.51 3.60
CA VAL A 176 -14.46 11.58 3.68
C VAL A 176 -14.54 12.57 2.52
N VAL A 177 -15.55 12.47 1.64
CA VAL A 177 -15.73 13.35 0.48
C VAL A 177 -15.74 14.82 0.86
N ASP A 178 -16.48 15.19 1.92
CA ASP A 178 -16.61 16.59 2.34
C ASP A 178 -15.26 17.22 2.72
N ARG A 179 -14.31 16.42 3.23
CA ARG A 179 -12.96 16.88 3.56
C ARG A 179 -12.09 17.10 2.33
N LEU A 180 -12.42 16.46 1.22
CA LEU A 180 -11.71 16.63 -0.07
C LEU A 180 -12.24 17.81 -0.88
N LEU A 181 -13.51 18.20 -0.71
CA LEU A 181 -14.14 19.25 -1.53
C LEU A 181 -13.35 20.57 -1.57
N PRO A 182 -12.83 21.12 -0.45
CA PRO A 182 -12.06 22.36 -0.48
C PRO A 182 -10.76 22.25 -1.28
N LEU A 183 -10.20 21.05 -1.40
CA LEU A 183 -8.92 20.82 -2.07
C LEU A 183 -9.04 20.84 -3.61
N LEU A 184 -10.26 20.86 -4.16
CA LEU A 184 -10.51 21.13 -5.57
C LEU A 184 -10.22 22.59 -5.95
N ASP A 185 -10.11 23.51 -4.98
CA ASP A 185 -9.75 24.91 -5.18
C ASP A 185 -8.33 25.23 -4.66
N HIS A 186 -7.53 24.21 -4.32
CA HIS A 186 -6.18 24.36 -3.76
C HIS A 186 -5.20 25.04 -4.75
N GLU A 187 -4.28 25.87 -4.28
CA GLU A 187 -3.31 26.60 -5.14
C GLU A 187 -2.46 25.67 -6.02
N ASP A 188 -1.96 24.57 -5.45
CA ASP A 188 -1.21 23.54 -6.15
C ASP A 188 -2.11 22.72 -7.09
N ARG A 189 -1.89 22.89 -8.40
CA ARG A 189 -2.56 22.15 -9.47
C ARG A 189 -2.48 20.63 -9.30
N PHE A 190 -1.39 20.12 -8.72
CA PHE A 190 -1.20 18.69 -8.52
C PHE A 190 -2.09 18.13 -7.41
N THR A 191 -2.35 18.93 -6.36
CA THR A 191 -3.37 18.61 -5.35
C THR A 191 -4.75 18.57 -5.99
N ARG A 192 -5.16 19.63 -6.71
CA ARG A 192 -6.48 19.68 -7.37
C ARG A 192 -6.72 18.49 -8.29
N ARG A 193 -5.74 18.17 -9.16
CA ARG A 193 -5.81 17.03 -10.09
C ARG A 193 -6.00 15.70 -9.38
N ARG A 194 -5.23 15.44 -8.31
CA ARG A 194 -5.29 14.18 -7.56
C ARG A 194 -6.59 14.04 -6.78
N VAL A 195 -7.08 15.13 -6.22
CA VAL A 195 -8.37 15.17 -5.51
C VAL A 195 -9.51 14.91 -6.47
N ALA A 196 -9.53 15.56 -7.64
CA ALA A 196 -10.52 15.27 -8.68
C ALA A 196 -10.50 13.79 -9.08
N ALA A 197 -9.31 13.23 -9.34
CA ALA A 197 -9.18 11.81 -9.65
C ALA A 197 -9.63 10.89 -8.49
N ALA A 198 -9.36 11.25 -7.24
CA ALA A 198 -9.79 10.49 -6.07
C ALA A 198 -11.32 10.47 -5.95
N LEU A 199 -11.97 11.63 -6.07
CA LEU A 199 -13.43 11.75 -6.08
C LEU A 199 -14.06 10.93 -7.20
N GLY A 200 -13.48 10.93 -8.39
CA GLY A 200 -13.92 10.06 -9.49
C GLY A 200 -13.83 8.56 -9.15
N ARG A 201 -12.77 8.12 -8.45
CA ARG A 201 -12.63 6.71 -8.01
C ARG A 201 -13.56 6.32 -6.86
N ILE A 202 -13.97 7.29 -6.03
CA ILE A 202 -15.04 7.09 -5.05
C ILE A 202 -16.37 6.84 -5.79
N GLY A 203 -16.57 7.50 -6.93
CA GLY A 203 -17.72 7.28 -7.80
C GLY A 203 -19.00 7.94 -7.26
N PRO A 204 -20.17 7.30 -7.38
CA PRO A 204 -21.45 7.90 -6.99
C PRO A 204 -21.53 8.41 -5.55
N GLY A 205 -20.79 7.79 -4.62
CA GLY A 205 -20.66 8.27 -3.24
C GLY A 205 -20.05 9.67 -3.09
N ALA A 206 -19.46 10.22 -4.16
CA ALA A 206 -18.93 11.58 -4.25
C ALA A 206 -19.78 12.53 -5.10
N ALA A 207 -21.07 12.22 -5.35
CA ALA A 207 -21.97 13.06 -6.15
C ALA A 207 -22.07 14.51 -5.65
N SER A 208 -21.90 14.76 -4.34
CA SER A 208 -21.85 16.12 -3.77
C SER A 208 -20.70 16.98 -4.32
N ALA A 209 -19.67 16.37 -4.93
CA ALA A 209 -18.57 17.06 -5.58
C ALA A 209 -18.91 17.58 -6.98
N ALA A 210 -20.02 17.13 -7.59
CA ALA A 210 -20.36 17.44 -8.98
C ALA A 210 -20.32 18.94 -9.33
N PRO A 211 -20.86 19.88 -8.52
CA PRO A 211 -20.79 21.30 -8.84
C PRO A 211 -19.36 21.84 -8.90
N ARG A 212 -18.49 21.44 -7.95
CA ARG A 212 -17.08 21.86 -7.92
C ARG A 212 -16.26 21.21 -9.03
N LEU A 213 -16.52 19.95 -9.35
CA LEU A 213 -15.90 19.26 -10.48
C LEU A 213 -16.30 19.90 -11.82
N ALA A 214 -17.57 20.29 -11.99
CA ALA A 214 -18.03 20.99 -13.18
C ALA A 214 -17.39 22.38 -13.34
N LYS A 215 -17.21 23.11 -12.23
CA LYS A 215 -16.45 24.38 -12.22
C LYS A 215 -14.99 24.14 -12.63
N ALA A 216 -14.30 23.21 -11.98
CA ALA A 216 -12.91 22.88 -12.28
C ALA A 216 -12.73 22.40 -13.74
N GLN A 217 -13.67 21.62 -14.28
CA GLN A 217 -13.65 21.19 -15.68
C GLN A 217 -13.66 22.38 -16.65
N LYS A 218 -14.42 23.43 -16.36
CA LYS A 218 -14.62 24.57 -17.27
C LYS A 218 -13.58 25.68 -17.06
N GLU A 219 -13.22 25.94 -15.81
CA GLU A 219 -12.55 27.17 -15.39
C GLU A 219 -11.11 26.97 -14.90
N ASP A 220 -10.68 25.73 -14.60
CA ASP A 220 -9.33 25.52 -14.09
C ASP A 220 -8.27 25.88 -15.12
N HIS A 221 -7.23 26.61 -14.69
CA HIS A 221 -6.12 27.03 -15.55
C HIS A 221 -5.31 25.84 -16.09
N ASP A 222 -5.18 24.75 -15.33
CA ASP A 222 -4.40 23.59 -15.73
C ASP A 222 -5.23 22.59 -16.56
N PRO A 223 -4.81 22.26 -17.80
CA PRO A 223 -5.55 21.33 -18.65
C PRO A 223 -5.70 19.92 -18.05
N ALA A 224 -4.72 19.44 -17.29
CA ALA A 224 -4.77 18.12 -16.68
C ALA A 224 -5.76 18.09 -15.50
N VAL A 225 -5.94 19.22 -14.79
CA VAL A 225 -7.02 19.36 -13.80
C VAL A 225 -8.38 19.36 -14.49
N ARG A 226 -8.56 20.12 -15.59
CA ARG A 226 -9.82 20.11 -16.35
C ARG A 226 -10.20 18.70 -16.82
N GLN A 227 -9.23 17.96 -17.35
CA GLN A 227 -9.43 16.57 -17.80
C GLN A 227 -9.78 15.63 -16.64
N ALA A 228 -9.07 15.72 -15.51
CA ALA A 228 -9.36 14.90 -14.33
C ALA A 228 -10.75 15.20 -13.77
N ALA A 229 -11.14 16.48 -13.73
CA ALA A 229 -12.45 16.91 -13.28
C ALA A 229 -13.57 16.44 -14.22
N ALA A 230 -13.36 16.48 -15.53
CA ALA A 230 -14.30 15.92 -16.52
C ALA A 230 -14.54 14.42 -16.32
N ALA A 231 -13.45 13.65 -16.17
CA ALA A 231 -13.54 12.21 -15.95
C ALA A 231 -14.22 11.89 -14.61
N ALA A 232 -13.89 12.63 -13.56
CA ALA A 232 -14.52 12.48 -12.25
C ALA A 232 -16.01 12.81 -12.30
N LEU A 233 -16.40 13.90 -12.99
CA LEU A 233 -17.80 14.31 -13.11
C LEU A 233 -18.67 13.22 -13.75
N TYR A 234 -18.14 12.52 -14.76
CA TYR A 234 -18.81 11.38 -15.36
C TYR A 234 -19.01 10.24 -14.35
N LEU A 235 -17.96 9.89 -13.59
CA LEU A 235 -17.99 8.78 -12.63
C LEU A 235 -18.88 9.05 -11.41
N VAL A 236 -18.92 10.28 -10.91
CA VAL A 236 -19.77 10.63 -9.75
C VAL A 236 -21.25 10.76 -10.12
N ASN A 237 -21.57 11.03 -11.39
CA ASN A 237 -22.94 11.12 -11.89
C ASN A 237 -23.45 9.80 -12.50
N LEU A 238 -22.67 8.72 -12.46
CA LEU A 238 -22.98 7.48 -13.18
C LEU A 238 -24.38 6.92 -12.86
N GLU A 239 -24.80 6.96 -11.59
CA GLU A 239 -26.14 6.54 -11.19
C GLU A 239 -27.23 7.42 -11.81
N SER A 240 -27.08 8.74 -11.74
CA SER A 240 -28.04 9.67 -12.36
C SER A 240 -28.14 9.51 -13.87
N LEU A 241 -27.00 9.26 -14.55
CA LEU A 241 -26.94 9.02 -15.99
C LEU A 241 -27.58 7.68 -16.36
N SER A 242 -27.35 6.64 -15.56
CA SER A 242 -27.98 5.32 -15.77
C SER A 242 -29.49 5.36 -15.53
N ALA A 243 -29.97 6.10 -14.53
CA ALA A 243 -31.39 6.25 -14.25
C ALA A 243 -32.11 7.03 -15.37
N ALA A 244 -31.50 8.11 -15.86
CA ALA A 244 -32.02 8.86 -17.01
C ALA A 244 -32.11 7.96 -18.26
N ALA A 245 -31.03 7.24 -18.59
CA ALA A 245 -31.01 6.32 -19.72
C ALA A 245 -32.06 5.20 -19.61
N ALA A 246 -32.30 4.66 -18.41
CA ALA A 246 -33.35 3.67 -18.18
C ALA A 246 -34.75 4.25 -18.38
N SER A 247 -35.00 5.50 -17.94
CA SER A 247 -36.30 6.16 -18.10
C SER A 247 -36.62 6.54 -19.55
N GLU A 248 -35.60 6.79 -20.37
CA GLU A 248 -35.73 7.12 -21.79
C GLU A 248 -35.73 5.88 -22.71
N ALA A 249 -35.47 4.69 -22.16
CA ALA A 249 -35.43 3.45 -22.92
C ALA A 249 -36.82 3.00 -23.42
N SER A 250 -36.87 2.21 -24.49
CA SER A 250 -38.15 1.69 -25.01
C SER A 250 -38.87 0.82 -23.97
N PRO A 251 -40.21 0.71 -24.04
CA PRO A 251 -40.99 -0.12 -23.11
C PRO A 251 -40.56 -1.59 -23.07
N GLU A 252 -39.95 -2.12 -24.16
CA GLU A 252 -39.39 -3.48 -24.15
C GLU A 252 -38.10 -3.58 -23.36
N VAL A 253 -37.24 -2.56 -23.45
CA VAL A 253 -35.98 -2.48 -22.68
C VAL A 253 -36.28 -2.22 -21.21
N GLN A 254 -37.27 -1.38 -20.89
CA GLN A 254 -37.71 -1.12 -19.51
C GLN A 254 -38.23 -2.37 -18.78
N LYS A 255 -38.76 -3.36 -19.51
CA LYS A 255 -39.22 -4.64 -18.93
C LYS A 255 -38.08 -5.62 -18.60
N LEU A 256 -36.88 -5.36 -19.10
CA LEU A 256 -35.69 -6.22 -18.95
C LEU A 256 -34.67 -5.68 -17.94
N LEU A 257 -34.83 -4.42 -17.52
CA LEU A 257 -34.05 -3.76 -16.47
C LEU A 257 -34.71 -4.00 -15.10
#